data_AF-A0A520JGY0-F1
#
_entry.id   AF-A0A520JGY0-F1
#
_cell.length_a   1.000
_cell.length_b   1.000
_cell.length_c   1.000
_cell.angle_alpha   90.00
_cell.angle_beta   90.00
_cell.angle_gamma   90.00
#
_symmetry.space_group_name_H-M   'P 1'
#
loop_
_entity.id
_entity.type
_entity.pdbx_description
1 polymer ?
#
loop_
_entity_poly.entity_id
_entity_poly.type
_entity_poly.pdbx_seq_one_letter_code
_entity_poly.pdbx_strand_id
1 'polypeptide(L)'
;MADPLRILAWPAGDPSDLNPYVRRMYGAFRAPAASVTAFRPLMRRIPAADIFHIHWPEGIFEGSGSNNPAIVAAKAARVLNAARGIRQSGGKLVVTAHNVTPHRDLTGWRHRIWHSY
;
A
#
# COMPACT_ATOMS: atom_id res chain seq x y z
N MET A 1 22.67 8.99 -17.58
CA MET A 1 21.97 7.77 -17.11
C MET A 1 20.53 8.15 -16.86
N ALA A 2 19.56 7.29 -17.16
CA ALA A 2 18.16 7.59 -16.85
C ALA A 2 17.96 7.68 -15.33
N ASP A 3 17.05 8.54 -14.87
CA ASP A 3 16.69 8.63 -13.45
C ASP A 3 16.07 7.31 -12.97
N PRO A 4 16.33 6.89 -11.71
CA PRO A 4 15.77 5.66 -11.16
C PRO A 4 14.25 5.75 -11.09
N LEU A 5 13.57 4.65 -11.41
CA LEU A 5 12.11 4.55 -11.30
C LEU A 5 11.67 4.81 -9.85
N ARG A 6 10.77 5.76 -9.64
CA ARG A 6 10.30 6.14 -8.29
C ARG A 6 9.08 5.32 -7.90
N ILE A 7 9.26 4.47 -6.91
CA ILE A 7 8.20 3.58 -6.42
C ILE A 7 7.74 4.08 -5.04
N LEU A 8 6.50 4.50 -4.95
CA LEU A 8 5.79 4.66 -3.68
C LEU A 8 5.22 3.30 -3.30
N ALA A 9 5.45 2.81 -2.09
CA ALA A 9 5.13 1.44 -1.72
C ALA A 9 4.40 1.34 -0.38
N TRP A 10 3.38 0.48 -0.30
CA TRP A 10 2.63 0.25 0.94
C TRP A 10 2.17 -1.20 1.09
N PRO A 11 2.34 -1.86 2.25
CA PRO A 11 3.26 -1.49 3.31
C PRO A 11 4.70 -1.67 2.83
N ALA A 12 5.56 -0.71 3.15
CA ALA A 12 7.02 -0.75 2.98
C ALA A 12 7.66 0.07 4.11
N GLY A 13 9.00 0.16 4.24
CA GLY A 13 9.68 0.95 5.29
C GLY A 13 10.50 0.14 6.29
N ASP A 14 10.45 0.48 7.58
CA ASP A 14 11.37 -0.03 8.60
C ASP A 14 11.41 -1.57 8.66
N PRO A 15 12.60 -2.19 8.52
CA PRO A 15 12.78 -3.64 8.56
C PRO A 15 12.27 -4.35 9.82
N SER A 16 12.15 -3.64 10.95
CA SER A 16 11.76 -4.23 12.25
C SER A 16 10.25 -4.48 12.37
N ASP A 17 9.43 -3.72 11.66
CA ASP A 17 7.96 -3.78 11.69
C ASP A 17 7.35 -4.49 10.45
N LEU A 18 8.19 -4.91 9.51
CA LEU A 18 7.74 -5.52 8.26
C LEU A 18 7.88 -7.03 8.26
N ASN A 19 6.90 -7.69 7.65
CA ASN A 19 7.03 -9.09 7.29
C ASN A 19 8.36 -9.32 6.52
N PRO A 20 9.18 -10.33 6.90
CA PRO A 20 10.48 -10.60 6.25
C PRO A 20 10.41 -10.74 4.73
N TYR A 21 9.28 -11.23 4.21
CA TYR A 21 9.00 -11.30 2.78
C TYR A 21 8.96 -9.91 2.13
N VAL A 22 8.22 -8.97 2.72
CA VAL A 22 8.09 -7.59 2.24
C VAL A 22 9.44 -6.90 2.22
N ARG A 23 10.25 -7.10 3.27
CA ARG A 23 11.63 -6.60 3.35
C ARG A 23 12.49 -7.15 2.22
N ARG A 24 12.41 -8.46 1.94
CA ARG A 24 13.19 -9.10 0.89
C ARG A 24 12.77 -8.63 -0.51
N MET A 25 11.47 -8.53 -0.75
CA MET A 25 10.90 -8.06 -2.03
C MET A 25 11.33 -6.63 -2.35
N TYR A 26 11.04 -5.67 -1.46
CA TYR A 26 11.51 -4.29 -1.67
C TYR A 26 13.04 -4.16 -1.58
N GLY A 27 13.69 -5.16 -0.98
CA GLY A 27 15.13 -5.35 -0.97
C GLY A 27 15.77 -5.50 -2.36
N ALA A 28 15.02 -6.01 -3.33
CA ALA A 28 15.52 -6.20 -4.69
C ALA A 28 15.49 -4.91 -5.53
N PHE A 29 14.70 -3.90 -5.14
CA PHE A 29 14.62 -2.63 -5.84
C PHE A 29 15.76 -1.71 -5.37
N ARG A 30 16.75 -1.51 -6.24
CA ARG A 30 17.97 -0.75 -5.93
C ARG A 30 18.35 0.18 -7.09
N ALA A 31 19.10 1.21 -6.77
CA ALA A 31 19.70 2.07 -7.78
C ALA A 31 20.67 1.27 -8.67
N PRO A 32 20.81 1.64 -9.97
CA PRO A 32 20.13 2.75 -10.64
C PRO A 32 18.71 2.42 -11.15
N ALA A 33 18.23 1.19 -11.01
CA ALA A 33 16.97 0.76 -11.62
C ALA A 33 15.73 1.37 -10.96
N ALA A 34 15.71 1.44 -9.62
CA ALA A 34 14.56 1.97 -8.89
C ALA A 34 14.93 2.52 -7.50
N SER A 35 14.10 3.42 -7.00
CA SER A 35 14.10 3.90 -5.62
C SER A 35 12.74 3.64 -4.99
N VAL A 36 12.72 3.18 -3.73
CA VAL A 36 11.48 2.86 -3.01
C VAL A 36 11.29 3.84 -1.87
N THR A 37 10.15 4.53 -1.85
CA THR A 37 9.68 5.33 -0.73
C THR A 37 8.50 4.64 -0.07
N ALA A 38 8.59 4.45 1.24
CA ALA A 38 7.48 3.90 2.01
C ALA A 38 6.35 4.92 2.14
N PHE A 39 5.16 4.55 1.68
CA PHE A 39 3.94 5.30 1.95
C PHE A 39 3.53 5.13 3.41
N ARG A 40 3.09 6.24 4.02
CA ARG A 40 2.42 6.24 5.32
C ARG A 40 1.10 7.00 5.17
N PRO A 41 -0.01 6.51 5.74
CA PRO A 41 -1.25 7.28 5.75
C PRO A 41 -1.08 8.68 6.37
N LEU A 42 -0.17 8.82 7.34
CA LEU A 42 0.11 10.07 8.07
C LEU A 42 1.15 10.98 7.38
N MET A 43 1.62 10.69 6.16
CA MET A 43 2.55 11.59 5.45
C MET A 43 1.87 12.92 5.15
N ARG A 44 2.54 14.03 5.48
CA ARG A 44 2.07 15.40 5.20
C ARG A 44 1.87 15.65 3.70
N ARG A 45 2.77 15.12 2.86
CA ARG A 45 2.70 15.22 1.39
C ARG A 45 3.01 13.87 0.77
N ILE A 46 2.25 13.51 -0.27
CA ILE A 46 2.54 12.34 -1.09
C ILE A 46 3.64 12.75 -2.09
N PRO A 47 4.80 12.09 -2.09
CA PRO A 47 5.86 12.40 -3.04
C PRO A 47 5.44 12.02 -4.46
N ALA A 48 6.07 12.66 -5.46
CA ALA A 48 5.90 12.24 -6.85
C ALA A 48 6.47 10.83 -7.03
N ALA A 49 5.73 9.97 -7.72
CA ALA A 49 6.13 8.59 -7.99
C ALA A 49 5.64 8.15 -9.36
N ASP A 50 6.42 7.29 -10.00
CA ASP A 50 6.08 6.67 -11.29
C ASP A 50 5.19 5.44 -11.08
N ILE A 51 5.35 4.77 -9.93
CA ILE A 51 4.54 3.63 -9.51
C ILE A 51 4.05 3.86 -8.07
N PHE A 52 2.78 3.59 -7.82
CA PHE A 52 2.28 3.29 -6.48
C PHE A 52 1.97 1.80 -6.36
N HIS A 53 2.79 1.08 -5.59
CA HIS A 53 2.67 -0.34 -5.33
C HIS A 53 1.90 -0.56 -4.02
N ILE A 54 0.67 -1.05 -4.14
CA ILE A 54 -0.16 -1.47 -3.01
C ILE A 54 -0.01 -2.98 -2.86
N HIS A 55 0.69 -3.35 -1.80
CA HIS A 55 0.88 -4.68 -1.32
C HIS A 55 -0.07 -4.90 -0.14
N TRP A 56 -0.76 -6.03 -0.07
CA TRP A 56 -1.71 -6.32 1.02
C TRP A 56 -2.82 -5.26 1.19
N PRO A 57 -3.68 -5.04 0.17
CA PRO A 57 -4.80 -4.10 0.29
C PRO A 57 -5.73 -4.41 1.48
N GLU A 58 -5.75 -5.65 1.98
CA GLU A 58 -6.48 -6.08 3.17
C GLU A 58 -6.16 -5.22 4.39
N GLY A 59 -4.89 -4.80 4.55
CA GLY A 59 -4.47 -3.95 5.67
C GLY A 59 -5.16 -2.57 5.69
N ILE A 60 -5.78 -2.16 4.58
CA ILE A 60 -6.57 -0.92 4.49
C ILE A 60 -7.89 -1.11 5.26
N PHE A 61 -8.44 -2.33 5.23
CA PHE A 61 -9.82 -2.64 5.63
C PHE A 61 -9.91 -3.50 6.91
N GLU A 62 -8.87 -4.29 7.22
CA GLU A 62 -8.87 -5.22 8.37
C GLU A 62 -8.81 -4.54 9.73
N GLY A 63 -8.57 -3.24 9.79
CA GLY A 63 -8.53 -2.49 11.05
C GLY A 63 -7.25 -2.73 11.87
N SER A 64 -6.17 -3.19 11.23
CA SER A 64 -4.84 -3.25 11.85
C SER A 64 -4.44 -1.84 12.36
N GLY A 65 -4.40 -1.72 13.69
CA GLY A 65 -4.16 -0.48 14.44
C GLY A 65 -5.41 0.28 14.93
N SER A 66 -6.63 -0.01 14.45
CA SER A 66 -7.88 0.50 15.04
C SER A 66 -9.12 -0.20 14.47
N ASN A 67 -10.07 -0.57 15.33
CA ASN A 67 -11.40 -1.04 14.94
C ASN A 67 -12.43 0.09 14.72
N ASN A 68 -12.03 1.35 14.87
CA ASN A 68 -12.93 2.49 14.67
C ASN A 68 -13.23 2.69 13.16
N PRO A 69 -14.49 2.61 12.72
CA PRO A 69 -14.86 2.75 11.31
C PRO A 69 -14.39 4.05 10.66
N ALA A 70 -14.40 5.17 11.39
CA ALA A 70 -13.96 6.45 10.88
C ALA A 70 -12.45 6.46 10.59
N ILE A 71 -11.65 5.82 11.45
CA ILE A 71 -10.20 5.69 11.25
C ILE A 71 -9.90 4.79 10.05
N VAL A 72 -10.63 3.68 9.90
CA VAL A 72 -10.52 2.79 8.74
C VAL A 72 -10.88 3.52 7.44
N ALA A 73 -12.02 4.23 7.42
CA ALA A 73 -12.45 5.01 6.27
C ALA A 73 -11.45 6.11 5.89
N ALA A 74 -10.88 6.82 6.87
CA ALA A 74 -9.86 7.84 6.63
C ALA A 74 -8.57 7.26 6.03
N LYS A 75 -8.11 6.09 6.53
CA LYS A 75 -6.97 5.36 5.95
C LYS A 75 -7.26 4.96 4.51
N ALA A 76 -8.42 4.37 4.24
CA ALA A 76 -8.84 3.98 2.90
C ALA A 76 -8.90 5.17 1.94
N ALA A 77 -9.55 6.26 2.34
CA ALA A 77 -9.63 7.49 1.56
C ALA A 77 -8.23 8.03 1.24
N ARG A 78 -7.28 7.95 2.17
CA ARG A 78 -5.91 8.42 1.94
C ARG A 78 -5.17 7.58 0.89
N VAL A 79 -5.27 6.25 0.95
CA VAL A 79 -4.68 5.36 -0.05
C VAL A 79 -5.31 5.60 -1.42
N LEU A 80 -6.64 5.66 -1.49
CA LEU A 80 -7.37 5.88 -2.75
C LEU A 80 -7.06 7.24 -3.38
N ASN A 81 -6.96 8.30 -2.57
CA ASN A 81 -6.57 9.62 -3.04
C ASN A 81 -5.12 9.66 -3.55
N ALA A 82 -4.20 8.94 -2.88
CA ALA A 82 -2.83 8.79 -3.38
C ALA A 82 -2.78 8.06 -4.72
N ALA A 83 -3.50 6.96 -4.84
CA ALA A 83 -3.62 6.20 -6.08
C ALA A 83 -4.19 7.06 -7.22
N ARG A 84 -5.25 7.82 -6.93
CA ARG A 84 -5.83 8.76 -7.90
C ARG A 84 -4.83 9.83 -8.34
N GLY A 85 -4.13 10.46 -7.39
CA GLY A 85 -3.15 11.50 -7.68
C GLY A 85 -1.98 10.99 -8.53
N ILE A 86 -1.43 9.82 -8.20
CA ILE A 86 -0.34 9.20 -8.98
C ILE A 86 -0.83 8.87 -10.40
N ARG A 87 -2.04 8.29 -10.54
CA ARG A 87 -2.60 7.97 -11.86
C ARG A 87 -2.87 9.20 -12.71
N GLN A 88 -3.40 10.27 -12.11
CA GLN A 88 -3.62 11.56 -12.78
C GLN A 88 -2.32 12.22 -13.23
N SER A 89 -1.20 11.92 -12.56
CA SER A 89 0.13 12.41 -12.91
C SER A 89 0.84 11.54 -13.98
N GLY A 90 0.15 10.54 -14.54
CA GLY A 90 0.70 9.60 -15.53
C GLY A 90 1.35 8.35 -14.94
N GLY A 91 1.45 8.24 -13.62
CA GLY A 91 2.00 7.08 -12.93
C GLY A 91 1.10 5.84 -13.01
N LYS A 92 1.66 4.69 -12.64
CA LYS A 92 0.97 3.40 -12.66
C LYS A 92 0.64 2.92 -11.25
N LEU A 93 -0.45 2.17 -11.15
CA LEU A 93 -0.84 1.49 -9.92
C LEU A 93 -0.54 0.01 -10.09
N VAL A 94 0.18 -0.57 -9.15
CA VAL A 94 0.44 -2.01 -9.08
C VAL A 94 -0.18 -2.50 -7.80
N VAL A 95 -1.09 -3.46 -7.88
CA VAL A 95 -1.71 -4.09 -6.70
C VAL A 95 -1.26 -5.54 -6.66
N THR A 96 -0.67 -5.95 -5.53
CA THR A 96 -0.34 -7.35 -5.28
C THR A 96 -1.24 -7.86 -4.17
N ALA A 97 -2.25 -8.63 -4.56
CA ALA A 97 -3.05 -9.44 -3.65
C ALA A 97 -2.18 -10.60 -3.15
N HIS A 98 -2.01 -10.72 -1.84
CA HIS A 98 -1.24 -11.81 -1.26
C HIS A 98 -2.08 -13.01 -0.89
N ASN A 99 -3.36 -12.75 -0.64
CA ASN A 99 -4.31 -13.74 -0.21
C ASN A 99 -5.41 -13.79 -1.27
N VAL A 100 -5.65 -14.98 -1.81
CA VAL A 100 -6.89 -15.23 -2.57
C VAL A 100 -8.09 -15.23 -1.60
N THR A 101 -7.82 -15.53 -0.32
CA THR A 101 -8.81 -15.49 0.77
C THR A 101 -8.09 -15.17 2.09
N PRO A 102 -8.65 -14.32 2.96
CA PRO A 102 -8.05 -13.97 4.26
C PRO A 102 -7.72 -15.20 5.11
N HIS A 103 -6.62 -15.15 5.88
CA HIS A 103 -6.22 -16.24 6.77
C HIS A 103 -7.13 -16.42 8.00
N ARG A 104 -8.04 -15.48 8.26
CA ARG A 104 -9.05 -15.55 9.30
C ARG A 104 -10.43 -15.41 8.68
N ASP A 105 -11.40 -16.14 9.21
CA ASP A 105 -12.80 -15.97 8.82
C ASP A 105 -13.22 -14.52 9.04
N LEU A 106 -13.56 -13.83 7.94
CA LEU A 106 -14.15 -12.51 8.02
C LEU A 106 -15.62 -12.65 8.41
N THR A 107 -16.02 -12.05 9.53
CA THR A 107 -17.42 -12.01 9.96
C THR A 107 -18.00 -10.60 9.85
N GLY A 108 -19.33 -10.51 9.70
CA GLY A 108 -20.07 -9.25 9.71
C GLY A 108 -19.73 -8.31 8.54
N TRP A 109 -19.53 -7.02 8.82
CA TRP A 109 -19.33 -5.99 7.80
C TRP A 109 -18.02 -6.16 7.00
N ARG A 110 -17.00 -6.80 7.61
CA ARG A 110 -15.71 -7.06 6.95
C ARG A 110 -15.86 -8.02 5.77
N HIS A 111 -16.70 -9.04 5.90
CA HIS A 111 -17.05 -9.97 4.83
C HIS A 111 -17.70 -9.24 3.65
N ARG A 112 -18.65 -8.34 3.92
CA ARG A 112 -19.34 -7.56 2.88
C ARG A 112 -18.39 -6.68 2.07
N ILE A 113 -17.44 -6.02 2.73
CA ILE A 113 -16.47 -5.17 2.04
C ILE A 113 -15.53 -6.00 1.16
N TRP A 114 -15.02 -7.13 1.67
CA TRP A 114 -14.14 -8.02 0.90
C TRP A 114 -14.77 -8.49 -0.42
N HIS A 115 -16.04 -8.91 -0.39
CA HIS A 115 -16.75 -9.35 -1.60
C HIS A 115 -17.24 -8.22 -2.52
N SER A 116 -17.02 -6.97 -2.13
CA SER A 116 -17.37 -5.79 -2.93
C SER A 116 -16.17 -5.09 -3.58
N TYR A 117 -14.96 -5.53 -3.22
CA TYR A 117 -13.69 -5.11 -3.83
C TYR A 117 -13.39 -5.95 -5.07
#